data_AF-A0AAD6L0W9-F1
#
_entry.id   AF-A0AAD6L0W9-F1
#
_cell.length_a   1.000
_cell.length_b   1.000
_cell.length_c   1.000
_cell.angle_alpha   90.00
_cell.angle_beta   90.00
_cell.angle_gamma   90.00
#
_symmetry.space_group_name_H-M   'P 1'
#
loop_
_entity.id
_entity.type
_entity.pdbx_description
1 polymer ?
#
loop_
_entity_poly.entity_id
_entity_poly.type
_entity_poly.pdbx_seq_one_letter_code
_entity_poly.pdbx_strand_id
1 'polypeptide(L)'
;MASNQLTVFICSLLLLPLLVFPSTAAHDETAPTEPMKKKVDVVVEGIVYCQSCKYSGSWSLTGAKPIPSAKVSVVCKNSNKQVSFYKTYETDAYGYFYAQLDGLQDEQ
;
A
#
# COMPACT_ATOMS: atom_id res chain seq x y z
N MET A 1 39.12 62.16 -31.41
CA MET A 1 39.14 61.37 -30.15
C MET A 1 37.72 60.88 -29.82
N ALA A 2 37.10 60.08 -30.70
CA ALA A 2 35.72 59.58 -30.53
C ALA A 2 35.62 58.04 -30.53
N SER A 3 36.70 57.36 -30.89
CA SER A 3 36.77 55.89 -30.98
C SER A 3 36.87 55.22 -29.60
N ASN A 4 37.49 55.89 -28.62
CA ASN A 4 37.72 55.35 -27.27
C ASN A 4 36.45 55.33 -26.40
N GLN A 5 35.48 56.22 -26.66
CA GLN A 5 34.22 56.29 -25.93
C GLN A 5 33.26 55.15 -26.37
N LEU A 6 33.28 54.80 -27.65
CA LEU A 6 32.46 53.72 -28.20
C LEU A 6 32.94 52.33 -27.74
N THR A 7 34.26 52.14 -27.63
CA THR A 7 34.86 50.88 -27.16
C THR A 7 34.57 50.63 -25.68
N VAL A 8 34.64 51.66 -24.82
CA VAL A 8 34.28 51.54 -23.39
C VAL A 8 32.79 51.20 -23.20
N PHE A 9 31.90 51.80 -24.01
CA PHE A 9 30.48 51.48 -23.95
C PHE A 9 30.17 50.04 -24.38
N ILE A 10 30.80 49.55 -25.45
CA ILE A 10 30.61 48.18 -25.95
C ILE A 10 31.14 47.14 -24.94
N CYS A 11 32.29 47.40 -24.32
CA CYS A 11 32.85 46.51 -23.29
C CYS A 11 31.97 46.45 -22.03
N SER A 12 31.39 47.57 -21.60
CA SER A 12 30.48 47.60 -20.44
C SER A 12 29.16 46.87 -20.70
N LEU A 13 28.60 46.92 -21.92
CA LEU A 13 27.36 46.19 -22.25
C LEU A 13 27.57 44.66 -22.33
N LEU A 14 28.76 44.19 -22.71
CA LEU A 14 29.08 42.76 -22.78
C LEU A 14 29.41 42.13 -21.41
N LEU A 15 29.73 42.92 -20.40
CA LEU A 15 30.04 42.45 -19.04
C LEU A 15 28.82 42.44 -18.09
N LEU A 16 27.73 43.12 -18.44
CA LEU A 16 26.50 43.15 -17.64
C LEU A 16 25.76 41.80 -17.48
N PRO A 17 25.79 40.81 -18.40
CA PRO A 17 25.06 39.57 -18.21
C PRO A 17 25.75 38.57 -17.25
N LEU A 18 26.98 38.84 -16.77
CA LEU A 18 27.72 37.89 -15.92
C LEU A 18 27.36 37.97 -14.42
N LEU A 19 26.57 38.95 -13.98
CA LEU A 19 26.24 39.15 -12.57
C LEU A 19 24.84 38.67 -12.16
N VAL A 20 24.06 38.08 -13.08
CA VAL A 20 22.68 37.65 -12.80
C VAL A 20 22.39 36.23 -13.30
N PHE A 21 23.37 35.34 -13.19
CA PHE A 21 23.07 33.90 -13.14
C PHE A 21 23.07 33.48 -11.68
N PRO A 22 21.92 33.53 -10.97
CA PRO A 22 21.81 32.70 -9.79
C PRO A 22 22.02 31.26 -10.28
N SER A 23 23.09 30.62 -9.83
CA SER A 23 23.23 29.17 -9.97
C SER A 23 22.13 28.53 -9.13
N THR A 24 20.91 28.49 -9.66
CA THR A 24 19.93 27.51 -9.21
C THR A 24 20.47 26.19 -9.76
N ALA A 25 21.35 25.55 -8.98
CA ALA A 25 21.42 24.10 -9.01
C ALA A 25 20.01 23.64 -8.66
N ALA A 26 19.19 23.44 -9.70
CA ALA A 26 17.96 22.69 -9.58
C ALA A 26 18.42 21.28 -9.23
N HIS A 27 18.64 21.03 -7.94
CA HIS A 27 18.32 19.73 -7.40
C HIS A 27 16.83 19.58 -7.67
N ASP A 28 16.53 18.91 -8.78
CA ASP A 28 15.22 18.36 -9.06
C ASP A 28 14.98 17.22 -8.05
N GLU A 29 14.92 17.59 -6.77
CA GLU A 29 14.38 16.76 -5.70
C GLU A 29 12.90 17.07 -5.58
N THR A 30 12.16 16.73 -6.62
CA THR A 30 10.76 16.33 -6.47
C THR A 30 10.57 15.16 -7.41
N ALA A 31 11.17 14.03 -7.05
CA ALA A 31 10.54 12.76 -7.36
C ALA A 31 9.09 12.86 -6.83
N PRO A 32 8.06 12.54 -7.63
CA PRO A 32 6.71 12.41 -7.11
C PRO A 32 6.76 11.40 -5.96
N THR A 33 6.61 11.88 -4.72
CA THR A 33 6.34 10.99 -3.61
C THR A 33 4.95 10.43 -3.87
N GLU A 34 4.90 9.33 -4.61
CA GLU A 34 3.72 8.47 -4.71
C GLU A 34 3.14 8.36 -3.30
N PRO A 35 1.85 8.69 -3.08
CA PRO A 35 1.25 8.63 -1.77
C PRO A 35 1.47 7.22 -1.25
N MET A 36 2.30 7.10 -0.21
CA MET A 36 2.64 5.82 0.39
C MET A 36 1.33 5.22 0.91
N LYS A 37 0.76 4.30 0.13
CA LYS A 37 -0.47 3.59 0.50
C LYS A 37 -0.23 3.00 1.88
N LYS A 38 -0.99 3.48 2.85
CA LYS A 38 -0.90 3.02 4.24
C LYS A 38 -1.29 1.55 4.21
N LYS A 39 -0.33 0.65 4.37
CA LYS A 39 -0.62 -0.78 4.42
C LYS A 39 -1.30 -1.05 5.76
N VAL A 40 -2.61 -1.26 5.76
CA VAL A 40 -3.30 -1.78 6.94
C VAL A 40 -3.07 -3.30 6.97
N ASP A 41 -2.44 -3.76 8.04
CA ASP A 41 -2.24 -5.19 8.29
C ASP A 41 -3.46 -5.71 9.05
N VAL A 42 -4.31 -6.47 8.35
CA VAL A 42 -5.51 -7.09 8.92
C VAL A 42 -5.36 -8.59 8.86
N VAL A 43 -5.71 -9.25 9.96
CA VAL A 43 -5.63 -10.71 10.09
C VAL A 43 -6.99 -11.24 10.52
N VAL A 44 -7.41 -12.32 9.89
CA VAL A 44 -8.53 -13.15 10.36
C VAL A 44 -7.96 -14.45 10.88
N GLU A 45 -8.25 -14.80 12.12
CA GLU A 45 -7.84 -16.07 12.70
C GLU A 45 -9.05 -16.85 13.21
N GLY A 46 -8.94 -18.17 13.22
CA GLY A 46 -10.02 -19.02 13.71
C GLY A 46 -9.66 -20.50 13.73
N ILE A 47 -10.56 -21.29 14.29
CA ILE A 47 -10.45 -22.76 14.33
C ILE A 47 -11.71 -23.36 13.72
N VAL A 48 -11.54 -24.37 12.88
CA VAL A 48 -12.62 -25.10 12.22
C VAL A 48 -12.83 -26.43 12.92
N TYR A 49 -14.04 -26.65 13.40
CA TYR A 49 -14.46 -27.88 14.07
C TYR A 49 -15.60 -28.58 13.30
N CYS A 50 -15.57 -29.91 13.31
CA CYS A 50 -16.72 -30.74 13.01
C CYS A 50 -17.54 -30.91 14.29
N GLN A 51 -18.73 -30.31 14.33
CA GLN A 51 -19.64 -30.41 15.46
C GLN A 51 -20.25 -31.81 15.55
N SER A 52 -20.40 -32.34 16.77
CA SER A 52 -21.16 -33.57 17.00
C SER A 52 -22.63 -33.38 16.61
N CYS A 53 -23.17 -34.30 15.82
CA CYS A 53 -24.56 -34.26 15.33
C CYS A 53 -25.60 -34.22 16.47
N LYS A 54 -25.26 -34.72 17.67
CA LYS A 54 -26.11 -34.64 18.86
C LYS A 54 -26.47 -33.19 19.24
N TYR A 55 -25.60 -32.24 18.90
CA TYR A 55 -25.73 -30.82 19.23
C TYR A 55 -26.06 -29.95 18.01
N SER A 56 -26.53 -30.56 16.92
CA SER A 56 -26.91 -29.84 15.70
C SER A 56 -27.90 -28.71 15.99
N GLY A 57 -27.66 -27.54 15.41
CA GLY A 57 -28.47 -26.33 15.63
C GLY A 57 -28.17 -25.59 16.93
N SER A 58 -27.17 -26.01 17.70
CA SER A 58 -26.70 -25.31 18.89
C SER A 58 -25.29 -24.75 18.72
N TRP A 59 -24.86 -23.92 19.68
CA TRP A 59 -23.49 -23.38 19.75
C TRP A 59 -22.51 -24.29 20.53
N SER A 60 -22.91 -25.51 20.90
CA SER A 60 -22.09 -26.41 21.70
C SER A 60 -20.94 -27.00 20.89
N LEU A 61 -19.72 -26.89 21.42
CA LEU A 61 -18.51 -27.57 20.89
C LEU A 61 -18.18 -28.86 21.63
N THR A 62 -19.06 -29.33 22.53
CA THR A 62 -18.84 -30.55 23.31
C THR A 62 -18.70 -31.76 22.38
N GLY A 63 -17.53 -32.41 22.43
CA GLY A 63 -17.20 -33.56 21.57
C GLY A 63 -16.92 -33.19 20.10
N ALA A 64 -16.80 -31.91 19.77
CA ALA A 64 -16.38 -31.47 18.45
C ALA A 64 -14.91 -31.83 18.19
N LYS A 65 -14.57 -32.10 16.92
CA LYS A 65 -13.22 -32.48 16.51
C LYS A 65 -12.66 -31.47 15.51
N PRO A 66 -11.38 -31.05 15.64
CA PRO A 66 -10.80 -30.12 14.69
C PRO A 66 -10.72 -30.75 13.30
N ILE A 67 -10.88 -29.93 12.25
CA ILE A 67 -10.78 -30.38 10.86
C ILE A 67 -9.44 -29.92 10.30
N PRO A 68 -8.46 -30.82 10.12
CA PRO A 68 -7.23 -30.50 9.44
C PRO A 68 -7.45 -30.33 7.93
N SER A 69 -6.61 -29.52 7.29
CA SER A 69 -6.64 -29.27 5.85
C SER A 69 -7.97 -28.74 5.29
N ALA A 70 -8.80 -28.14 6.14
CA ALA A 70 -10.03 -27.49 5.71
C ALA A 70 -9.70 -26.22 4.91
N LYS A 71 -10.39 -26.02 3.78
CA LYS A 71 -10.25 -24.83 2.96
C LYS A 71 -11.18 -23.73 3.46
N VAL A 72 -10.62 -22.64 3.97
CA VAL A 72 -11.35 -21.47 4.47
C VAL A 72 -11.10 -20.30 3.53
N SER A 73 -12.13 -19.83 2.84
CA SER A 73 -12.04 -18.64 1.98
C SER A 73 -12.44 -17.39 2.74
N VAL A 74 -11.58 -16.38 2.74
CA VAL A 74 -11.89 -15.04 3.24
C VAL A 74 -12.25 -14.14 2.06
N VAL A 75 -13.42 -13.52 2.12
CA VAL A 75 -13.96 -12.68 1.05
C VAL A 75 -14.36 -11.32 1.61
N CYS A 76 -13.77 -10.25 1.09
CA CYS A 76 -14.19 -8.88 1.40
C CYS A 76 -14.99 -8.31 0.22
N LYS A 77 -16.05 -7.57 0.53
CA LYS A 77 -16.84 -6.83 -0.45
C LYS A 77 -16.70 -5.33 -0.17
N ASN A 78 -16.53 -4.55 -1.23
CA ASN A 78 -16.47 -3.10 -1.14
C ASN A 78 -17.87 -2.49 -0.88
N SER A 79 -17.93 -1.16 -0.76
CA SER A 79 -19.17 -0.39 -0.61
C SER A 79 -20.22 -0.72 -1.69
N ASN A 80 -19.76 -0.99 -2.92
CA ASN A 80 -20.55 -1.38 -4.09
C ASN A 80 -20.89 -2.88 -4.17
N LYS A 81 -20.67 -3.66 -3.09
CA LYS A 81 -20.91 -5.11 -3.00
C LYS A 81 -20.08 -5.99 -3.94
N GLN A 82 -19.06 -5.43 -4.61
CA GLN A 82 -18.13 -6.17 -5.45
C GLN A 82 -17.04 -6.81 -4.58
N VAL A 83 -16.53 -7.96 -5.01
CA VAL A 83 -15.42 -8.64 -4.30
C VAL A 83 -14.14 -7.83 -4.48
N SER A 84 -13.62 -7.28 -3.38
CA SER A 84 -12.37 -6.52 -3.36
C SER A 84 -11.17 -7.36 -2.89
N PHE A 85 -11.43 -8.45 -2.17
CA PHE A 85 -10.42 -9.38 -1.70
C PHE A 85 -11.00 -10.80 -1.68
N TYR A 86 -10.19 -11.77 -2.13
CA TYR A 86 -10.50 -13.19 -2.06
C TYR A 86 -9.21 -13.98 -1.87
N LYS A 87 -9.13 -14.79 -0.82
CA LYS A 87 -8.01 -15.71 -0.60
C LYS A 87 -8.49 -16.93 0.19
N THR A 88 -7.92 -18.08 -0.13
CA THR A 88 -8.22 -19.35 0.55
C THR A 88 -7.03 -19.77 1.39
N TYR A 89 -7.31 -20.15 2.62
CA TYR A 89 -6.36 -20.62 3.62
C TYR A 89 -6.68 -22.08 3.94
N GLU A 90 -5.69 -22.78 4.44
CA GLU A 90 -5.81 -24.16 4.86
C GLU A 90 -5.57 -24.25 6.36
N THR A 91 -6.41 -25.02 7.06
CA THR A 91 -6.22 -25.25 8.50
C THR A 91 -5.09 -26.24 8.78
N ASP A 92 -4.40 -26.03 9.90
CA ASP A 92 -3.38 -26.94 10.40
C ASP A 92 -3.96 -28.22 11.04
N ALA A 93 -3.10 -29.04 11.64
CA ALA A 93 -3.49 -30.29 12.31
C ALA A 93 -4.51 -30.10 13.47
N TYR A 94 -4.59 -28.90 14.04
CA TYR A 94 -5.51 -28.53 15.11
C TYR A 94 -6.75 -27.80 14.60
N GLY A 95 -6.93 -27.73 13.28
CA GLY A 95 -8.04 -27.02 12.65
C GLY A 95 -7.88 -25.50 12.68
N TYR A 96 -6.73 -24.98 13.10
CA TYR A 96 -6.46 -23.54 13.19
C TYR A 96 -6.05 -22.98 11.83
N PHE A 97 -6.51 -21.77 11.51
CA PHE A 97 -6.03 -21.01 10.36
C PHE A 97 -5.69 -19.58 10.76
N TYR A 98 -4.66 -19.05 10.10
CA TYR A 98 -4.22 -17.67 10.19
C TYR A 98 -4.27 -17.05 8.79
N ALA A 99 -5.15 -16.07 8.59
CA ALA A 99 -5.43 -15.46 7.31
C ALA A 99 -5.02 -13.99 7.29
N GLN A 100 -3.77 -13.74 6.91
CA GLN A 100 -3.27 -12.38 6.67
C GLN A 100 -3.80 -11.84 5.34
N LEU A 101 -4.49 -10.70 5.40
CA LEU A 101 -5.17 -10.07 4.28
C LEU A 101 -4.21 -9.23 3.43
N ASP A 102 -3.12 -9.85 2.96
CA ASP A 102 -2.11 -9.20 2.12
C ASP A 102 -2.73 -8.68 0.81
N GLY A 103 -2.55 -7.40 0.53
CA GLY A 103 -3.10 -6.79 -0.68
C GLY A 103 -4.58 -6.42 -0.56
N LEU A 104 -5.16 -6.45 0.64
CA LEU A 104 -6.37 -5.71 0.93
C LEU A 104 -6.11 -4.22 0.63
N GLN A 105 -6.92 -3.66 -0.25
CA GLN A 105 -6.88 -2.23 -0.57
C GLN A 105 -7.89 -1.54 0.33
N ASP A 106 -7.43 -0.57 1.11
CA ASP A 106 -8.33 0.31 1.84
C ASP A 106 -9.02 1.25 0.84
N GLU A 107 -10.35 1.33 0.92
CA GLU A 107 -11.13 2.40 0.26
C GLU A 107 -10.83 3.69 1.07
N GLN A 108 -9.95 4.57 0.54
CA GLN A 108 -9.74 5.93 1.04
C GLN A 108 -10.71 6.91 0.40
#